data_AF-A0A3N6NZW4-F1
#
_entry.id   AF-A0A3N6NZW4-F1
#
_cell.length_a   1.000
_cell.length_b   1.000
_cell.length_c   1.000
_cell.angle_alpha   90.00
_cell.angle_beta   90.00
_cell.angle_gamma   90.00
#
_symmetry.space_group_name_H-M   'P 1'
#
loop_
_entity.id
_entity.type
_entity.pdbx_description
1 polymer ?
#
loop_
_entity_poly.entity_id
_entity_poly.type
_entity_poly.pdbx_seq_one_letter_code
_entity_poly.pdbx_strand_id
1 'polypeptide(L)'
;MTVTVRYTCPHCGAVTSVERAADLADRSVTTLAQAGWEYAEPEDDDLEEADGIAFVCGEDGPVTDLEGEPVDGCGRPFYLNFVRFEQGVELEPDPPTYGGPRFDFEG
;
A
#
# COMPACT_ATOMS: atom_id res chain seq x y z
N MET A 1 14.07 -2.74 13.92
CA MET A 1 13.11 -1.95 14.73
C MET A 1 11.86 -1.84 13.89
N THR A 2 10.72 -2.32 14.39
CA THR A 2 9.45 -2.24 13.68
C THR A 2 8.70 -0.98 14.08
N VAL A 3 7.96 -0.42 13.14
CA VAL A 3 7.07 0.73 13.30
C VAL A 3 5.71 0.38 12.71
N THR A 4 4.66 0.96 13.28
CA THR A 4 3.30 0.81 12.76
C THR A 4 3.08 1.83 11.65
N VAL A 5 2.89 1.36 10.43
CA VAL A 5 2.59 2.19 9.25
C VAL A 5 1.11 2.04 8.91
N ARG A 6 0.49 3.14 8.48
CA ARG A 6 -0.95 3.19 8.15
C ARG A 6 -1.14 3.36 6.66
N TYR A 7 -1.99 2.53 6.06
CA TYR A 7 -2.32 2.57 4.64
C TYR A 7 -3.82 2.76 4.43
N THR A 8 -4.18 3.68 3.55
CA THR A 8 -5.58 3.99 3.25
C THR A 8 -6.09 3.17 2.08
N CYS A 9 -7.20 2.47 2.26
CA CYS A 9 -7.88 1.73 1.23
C CYS A 9 -8.42 2.69 0.15
N PRO A 10 -7.99 2.57 -1.11
CA PRO A 10 -8.44 3.46 -2.20
C PRO A 10 -9.92 3.27 -2.58
N HIS A 11 -10.57 2.21 -2.09
CA HIS A 11 -11.97 1.88 -2.41
C HIS A 11 -13.00 2.51 -1.47
N CYS A 12 -12.65 2.69 -0.20
CA CYS A 12 -13.60 3.13 0.83
C CYS A 12 -12.99 4.14 1.84
N GLY A 13 -11.69 4.40 1.79
CA GLY A 13 -11.01 5.31 2.72
C GLY A 13 -10.70 4.73 4.11
N ALA A 14 -11.05 3.47 4.37
CA ALA A 14 -10.66 2.80 5.61
C ALA A 14 -9.13 2.66 5.69
N VAL A 15 -8.59 2.68 6.90
CA VAL A 15 -7.17 2.68 7.21
C VAL A 15 -6.79 1.34 7.83
N THR A 16 -5.85 0.64 7.21
CA THR A 16 -5.21 -0.54 7.79
C THR A 16 -3.88 -0.15 8.43
N SER A 17 -3.50 -0.85 9.50
CA SER A 17 -2.23 -0.64 10.21
C SER A 17 -1.38 -1.90 10.15
N VAL A 18 -0.10 -1.76 9.80
CA VAL A 18 0.85 -2.88 9.65
C VAL A 18 2.12 -2.60 10.44
N GLU A 19 2.63 -3.60 11.14
CA GLU A 19 3.92 -3.53 11.82
C GLU A 19 5.04 -4.03 10.91
N ARG A 20 6.01 -3.17 10.61
CA ARG A 20 7.12 -3.51 9.69
C ARG A 20 8.37 -2.71 9.97
N ALA A 21 9.51 -3.04 9.37
CA ALA A 21 10.72 -2.24 9.52
C ALA A 21 10.50 -0.78 9.07
N ALA A 22 11.19 0.15 9.72
CA ALA A 22 11.13 1.59 9.43
C ALA A 22 11.89 2.01 8.17
N ASP A 23 11.85 1.20 7.10
CA ASP A 23 12.45 1.52 5.81
C ASP A 23 11.48 2.34 4.95
N LEU A 24 11.98 3.37 4.26
CA LEU A 24 11.20 4.28 3.41
C LEU A 24 11.18 3.78 1.95
N ALA A 25 10.87 2.51 1.75
CA ALA A 25 10.70 1.91 0.43
C ALA A 25 9.23 1.93 -0.05
N ASP A 26 8.32 2.61 0.65
CA ASP A 26 6.91 2.66 0.26
C ASP A 26 6.68 3.59 -0.93
N ARG A 27 5.99 3.10 -1.97
CA ARG A 27 5.56 3.95 -3.09
C ARG A 27 4.12 4.45 -2.90
N SER A 28 3.15 3.70 -3.40
CA SER A 28 1.74 4.09 -3.35
C SER A 28 0.87 2.85 -3.33
N VAL A 29 -0.25 2.93 -2.62
CA VAL A 29 -1.30 1.93 -2.66
C VAL A 29 -2.02 1.98 -4.01
N THR A 30 -2.40 0.82 -4.50
CA THR A 30 -3.02 0.63 -5.81
C THR A 30 -4.20 -0.32 -5.72
N THR A 31 -5.11 -0.21 -6.68
CA THR A 31 -6.28 -1.10 -6.77
C THR A 31 -6.00 -2.37 -7.57
N LEU A 32 -4.85 -2.44 -8.26
CA LEU A 32 -4.48 -3.53 -9.16
C LEU A 32 -3.05 -3.98 -8.85
N ALA A 33 -2.87 -5.29 -8.78
CA ALA A 33 -1.55 -5.91 -8.69
C ALA A 33 -0.71 -5.55 -9.92
N GLN A 34 0.57 -5.33 -9.69
CA GLN A 34 1.55 -5.06 -10.74
C GLN A 34 2.01 -6.36 -11.37
N ALA A 35 2.14 -6.38 -12.69
CA ALA A 35 2.53 -7.58 -13.41
C ALA A 35 3.98 -7.96 -13.06
N GLY A 36 4.17 -9.19 -12.57
CA GLY A 36 5.49 -9.73 -12.22
C GLY A 36 6.02 -9.34 -10.84
N TRP A 37 5.17 -8.78 -9.98
CA TRP A 37 5.50 -8.46 -8.58
C TRP A 37 5.03 -9.56 -7.66
N GLU A 38 5.84 -9.87 -6.64
CA GLU A 38 5.46 -10.77 -5.56
C GLU A 38 4.93 -9.97 -4.37
N TYR A 39 3.77 -10.36 -3.85
CA TYR A 39 3.11 -9.67 -2.75
C TYR A 39 3.02 -10.60 -1.54
N ALA A 40 3.45 -10.11 -0.37
CA ALA A 40 3.24 -10.76 0.91
C ALA A 40 1.88 -10.40 1.52
N GLU A 41 1.40 -11.21 2.44
CA GLU A 41 0.25 -10.91 3.29
C GLU A 41 0.71 -10.07 4.49
N PRO A 42 -0.12 -9.18 5.05
CA PRO A 42 0.31 -8.26 6.12
C PRO A 42 0.74 -8.95 7.43
N GLU A 43 0.43 -10.23 7.58
CA GLU A 43 0.81 -11.07 8.73
C GLU A 43 2.11 -11.85 8.49
N ASP A 44 2.69 -11.83 7.28
CA ASP A 44 3.94 -12.51 6.99
C ASP A 44 5.13 -11.85 7.72
N ASP A 45 6.09 -12.66 8.16
CA ASP A 45 7.30 -12.16 8.80
C ASP A 45 8.30 -11.54 7.79
N ASP A 46 8.21 -11.96 6.51
CA ASP A 46 9.15 -11.62 5.43
C ASP A 46 8.57 -10.57 4.46
N LEU A 47 7.80 -9.60 4.99
CA LEU A 47 7.19 -8.50 4.20
C LEU A 47 8.22 -7.77 3.32
N GLU A 48 9.45 -7.65 3.80
CA GLU A 48 10.52 -6.88 3.16
C GLU A 48 11.21 -7.62 2.00
N GLU A 49 11.04 -8.95 1.90
CA GLU A 49 11.55 -9.74 0.78
C GLU A 49 10.64 -9.67 -0.45
N ALA A 50 9.35 -9.37 -0.24
CA ALA A 50 8.38 -9.20 -1.31
C ALA A 50 8.52 -7.84 -2.03
N ASP A 51 7.99 -7.74 -3.25
CA ASP A 51 7.91 -6.47 -3.98
C ASP A 51 6.79 -5.56 -3.44
N GLY A 52 5.90 -6.07 -2.60
CA GLY A 52 4.80 -5.32 -2.00
C GLY A 52 3.97 -6.13 -1.00
N ILE A 53 2.87 -5.53 -0.54
CA ILE A 53 1.89 -6.18 0.36
C ILE A 53 0.51 -6.17 -0.29
N ALA A 54 -0.13 -7.33 -0.34
CA ALA A 54 -1.52 -7.47 -0.74
C ALA A 54 -2.42 -7.36 0.49
N PHE A 55 -3.44 -6.52 0.40
CA PHE A 55 -4.43 -6.32 1.45
C PHE A 55 -5.84 -6.58 0.93
N VAL A 56 -6.72 -7.01 1.80
CA VAL A 56 -8.15 -7.20 1.68
C VAL A 56 -8.80 -6.41 2.81
N CYS A 57 -9.42 -5.29 2.42
CA CYS A 57 -9.90 -4.30 3.39
C CYS A 57 -10.94 -4.87 4.36
N GLY A 58 -10.55 -5.05 5.63
CA GLY A 58 -11.40 -5.55 6.71
C GLY A 58 -11.40 -7.07 6.90
N GLU A 59 -10.68 -7.82 6.07
CA GLU A 59 -10.51 -9.28 6.23
C GLU A 59 -9.14 -9.61 6.83
N ASP A 60 -8.07 -8.93 6.40
CA ASP A 60 -6.71 -9.17 6.92
C ASP A 60 -6.43 -8.50 8.27
N GLY A 61 -7.42 -7.81 8.85
CA GLY A 61 -7.24 -7.14 10.12
C GLY A 61 -8.29 -6.05 10.40
N PRO A 62 -8.29 -5.53 11.64
CA PRO A 62 -9.16 -4.41 12.00
C PRO A 62 -8.77 -3.17 11.20
N VAL A 63 -9.76 -2.50 10.64
CA VAL A 63 -9.58 -1.23 9.94
C VAL A 63 -10.22 -0.09 10.74
N THR A 64 -9.62 1.09 10.66
CA THR A 64 -10.13 2.31 11.28
C THR A 64 -10.46 3.36 10.24
N ASP A 65 -11.15 4.43 10.61
CA ASP A 65 -11.17 5.64 9.80
C ASP A 65 -9.85 6.45 10.00
N LEU A 66 -9.82 7.65 9.40
CA LEU A 66 -8.71 8.60 9.54
C LEU A 66 -8.56 9.16 10.97
N GLU A 67 -9.63 9.12 11.76
CA GLU A 67 -9.69 9.60 13.14
C GLU A 67 -9.30 8.49 14.15
N GLY A 68 -9.22 7.24 13.68
CA GLY A 68 -8.84 6.07 14.47
C GLY A 68 -10.03 5.30 15.06
N GLU A 69 -11.26 5.62 14.65
CA GLU A 69 -12.46 4.87 15.07
C GLU A 69 -12.57 3.58 14.26
N PRO A 70 -12.97 2.44 14.87
CA PRO A 70 -13.13 1.19 14.15
C PRO A 70 -14.29 1.28 13.15
N VAL A 71 -14.05 0.85 11.91
CA VAL A 71 -15.04 0.84 10.83
C VAL A 71 -15.09 -0.51 10.13
N ASP A 72 -16.19 -0.80 9.45
CA ASP A 72 -16.28 -1.98 8.59
C ASP A 72 -15.49 -1.76 7.29
N GLY A 73 -14.60 -2.71 6.97
CA GLY A 73 -13.89 -2.73 5.70
C GLY A 73 -14.79 -3.09 4.51
N CYS A 74 -14.35 -2.77 3.31
CA CYS A 74 -15.16 -2.99 2.11
C CYS A 74 -14.96 -4.35 1.42
N GLY A 75 -14.12 -5.24 1.97
CA GLY A 75 -13.85 -6.59 1.45
C GLY A 75 -13.19 -6.61 0.07
N ARG A 76 -12.57 -5.50 -0.34
CA ARG A 76 -11.92 -5.37 -1.66
C ARG A 76 -10.41 -5.41 -1.51
N PRO A 77 -9.71 -6.07 -2.46
CA PRO A 77 -8.28 -6.10 -2.44
C PRO A 77 -7.68 -4.76 -2.88
N PHE A 78 -6.55 -4.42 -2.28
CA PHE A 78 -5.69 -3.31 -2.68
C PHE A 78 -4.22 -3.68 -2.37
N TYR A 79 -3.29 -3.08 -3.09
CA TYR A 79 -1.89 -3.52 -3.10
C TYR A 79 -0.97 -2.35 -2.80
N LEU A 80 -0.13 -2.50 -1.79
CA LEU A 80 0.99 -1.60 -1.55
C LEU A 80 2.18 -2.06 -2.37
N ASN A 81 2.73 -1.16 -3.18
CA ASN A 81 3.92 -1.41 -3.98
C ASN A 81 5.13 -0.76 -3.29
N PHE A 82 6.22 -1.51 -3.16
CA PHE A 82 7.50 -0.92 -2.77
C PHE A 82 8.23 -0.30 -3.95
N VAL A 83 9.20 0.56 -3.66
CA VAL A 83 10.09 1.14 -4.66
C VAL A 83 11.12 0.09 -5.05
N ARG A 84 11.00 -0.43 -6.28
CA ARG A 84 11.98 -1.34 -6.86
C ARG A 84 13.01 -0.56 -7.67
N PHE A 85 14.29 -0.79 -7.38
CA PHE A 85 15.41 -0.29 -8.16
C PHE A 85 16.03 -1.47 -8.93
N GLU A 86 15.95 -1.45 -10.27
CA GLU A 86 16.75 -2.36 -11.10
C GLU A 86 17.91 -1.59 -11.73
N GLN A 87 19.14 -2.04 -11.46
CA GLN A 87 20.37 -1.44 -12.00
C GLN A 87 20.52 0.07 -11.73
N GLY A 88 19.96 0.57 -10.61
CA GLY A 88 20.01 1.99 -10.25
C GLY A 88 18.95 2.86 -10.94
N VAL A 89 18.01 2.24 -11.67
CA VAL A 89 16.84 2.91 -12.26
C VAL A 89 15.61 2.48 -11.48
N GLU A 90 14.84 3.46 -11.00
CA GLU A 90 13.53 3.24 -10.38
C GLU A 90 12.57 2.70 -11.45
N LEU A 91 12.03 1.50 -11.26
CA LEU A 91 11.07 0.93 -12.21
C LEU A 91 9.71 1.59 -12.04
N GLU A 92 9.14 2.08 -13.14
CA GLU A 92 7.77 2.57 -13.18
C GLU A 92 6.79 1.40 -13.15
N PRO A 93 5.75 1.43 -12.29
CA PRO A 93 4.70 0.41 -12.27
C PRO A 93 3.87 0.49 -13.56
N ASP A 94 3.44 -0.66 -14.09
CA ASP A 94 2.52 -0.77 -15.23
C ASP A 94 1.22 -1.48 -14.79
N PRO A 95 0.08 -0.78 -14.72
CA PRO A 95 -0.16 0.59 -15.16
C PRO A 95 0.43 1.65 -14.19
N PRO A 96 0.74 2.87 -14.69
CA PRO A 96 1.27 3.94 -13.86
C PRO A 96 0.28 4.28 -12.75
N THR A 97 0.77 4.21 -11.51
CA THR A 97 -0.02 4.41 -10.28
C THR A 97 -0.38 5.86 -10.02
N TYR A 98 0.26 6.78 -10.76
CA TYR A 98 0.03 8.21 -10.67
C TYR A 98 -0.31 8.74 -12.06
N GLY A 99 -1.59 9.04 -12.29
CA GLY A 99 -1.91 10.09 -13.27
C GLY A 99 -1.25 11.36 -12.74
N GLY A 100 -0.24 11.86 -13.46
CA GLY A 100 0.68 12.93 -13.05
C GLY A 100 0.06 14.04 -12.20
N PRO A 101 0.85 14.72 -11.35
CA PRO A 101 0.33 15.69 -10.40
C PRO A 101 -0.52 16.74 -11.12
N ARG A 102 -1.83 16.74 -10.82
CA ARG A 102 -2.73 17.82 -11.21
C ARG A 102 -2.50 18.98 -10.27
N PHE A 103 -1.51 19.79 -10.60
CA PHE A 103 -1.34 21.12 -10.02
C PHE A 103 -2.40 22.06 -10.63
N ASP A 104 -3.65 21.92 -10.21
CA ASP A 104 -4.66 22.93 -10.47
C ASP A 104 -4.45 24.10 -9.48
N PHE A 105 -3.52 25.00 -9.80
CA PHE A 105 -3.43 26.29 -9.11
C PHE A 105 -4.54 27.19 -9.65
N GLU A 106 -5.64 27.34 -8.90
CA GLU A 106 -6.60 28.40 -9.16
C GLU A 106 -5.92 29.76 -8.90
N GLY A 107 -5.77 30.55 -9.96
CA GLY A 107 -5.24 31.93 -9.93
C GLY A 107 -6.33 32.98 -9.90
#